data_AF-X1J4W8-F1
#
_entry.id   AF-X1J4W8-F1
#
_cell.length_a   1.000
_cell.length_b   1.000
_cell.length_c   1.000
_cell.angle_alpha   90.00
_cell.angle_beta   90.00
_cell.angle_gamma   90.00
#
_symmetry.space_group_name_H-M   'P 1'
#
loop_
_entity.id
_entity.type
_entity.pdbx_description
1 polymer ?
#
loop_
_entity_poly.entity_id
_entity_poly.type
_entity_poly.pdbx_seq_one_letter_code
_entity_poly.pdbx_strand_id
1 'polypeptide(L)'
;QPEPEIEPIKQQKDIVISESIFSQDVVPLEMGKGKILQGVSRRECPKCGNNNKPLIREILDKTHLICDYPRMYAKKYHCGECGVEWRVPIEM
;
A
#
# COMPACT_ATOMS: atom_id res chain seq x y z
N GLN A 1 37.48 -40.88 -0.92
CA GLN A 1 36.42 -39.87 -1.10
C GLN A 1 36.86 -38.65 -0.33
N PRO A 2 37.12 -37.49 -0.95
CA PRO A 2 37.35 -36.27 -0.20
C PRO A 2 36.00 -35.60 0.14
N GLU A 3 35.78 -35.40 1.43
CA GLU A 3 34.69 -34.59 2.00
C GLU A 3 34.77 -33.13 1.50
N PRO A 4 33.65 -32.44 1.23
CA PRO A 4 33.67 -31.03 0.91
C PRO A 4 33.95 -30.20 2.18
N GLU A 5 35.08 -29.51 2.18
CA GLU A 5 35.43 -28.51 3.20
C GLU A 5 34.40 -27.37 3.17
N ILE A 6 33.63 -27.23 4.26
CA ILE A 6 32.65 -26.16 4.43
C ILE A 6 33.39 -24.95 5.02
N GLU A 7 33.53 -23.89 4.23
CA GLU A 7 34.15 -22.64 4.69
C GLU A 7 33.27 -21.94 5.75
N PRO A 8 33.87 -21.36 6.82
CA PRO A 8 33.12 -20.76 7.90
C PRO A 8 32.42 -19.46 7.45
N ILE A 9 31.10 -19.45 7.62
CA ILE A 9 30.21 -18.30 7.38
C ILE A 9 30.66 -17.13 8.26
N LYS A 10 31.04 -16.02 7.61
CA LYS A 10 31.56 -14.82 8.29
C LYS A 10 30.47 -14.19 9.16
N GLN A 11 30.82 -14.03 10.44
CA GLN A 11 29.99 -13.50 11.52
C GLN A 11 29.46 -12.10 11.18
N GLN A 12 28.14 -11.93 11.25
CA GLN A 12 27.50 -10.64 11.10
C GLN A 12 27.70 -9.83 12.39
N LYS A 13 28.44 -8.74 12.26
CA LYS A 13 28.69 -7.71 13.28
C LYS A 13 27.40 -7.26 13.98
N ASP A 14 27.35 -7.48 15.28
CA ASP A 14 26.29 -7.02 16.19
C ASP A 14 26.16 -5.49 16.15
N ILE A 15 24.95 -5.02 15.89
CA ILE A 15 24.60 -3.61 15.88
C ILE A 15 24.33 -3.21 17.33
N VAL A 16 25.16 -2.32 17.87
CA VAL A 16 24.99 -1.72 19.20
C VAL A 16 23.74 -0.85 19.18
N ILE A 17 22.69 -1.29 19.89
CA ILE A 17 21.46 -0.53 20.09
C ILE A 17 21.68 0.40 21.28
N SER A 18 21.82 1.70 21.04
CA SER A 18 21.77 2.71 22.09
C SER A 18 20.32 2.90 22.57
N GLU A 19 20.15 3.14 23.87
CA GLU A 19 18.89 3.16 24.64
C GLU A 19 17.86 4.25 24.27
N SER A 20 17.96 4.86 23.10
CA SER A 20 17.10 5.97 22.64
C SER A 20 15.92 5.55 21.75
N ILE A 21 15.66 4.25 21.55
CA ILE A 21 14.55 3.73 20.70
C ILE A 21 13.23 3.57 21.48
N PHE A 22 13.00 4.39 22.51
CA PHE A 22 11.72 4.38 23.23
C PHE A 22 11.02 5.74 23.10
N SER A 23 10.67 6.11 21.88
CA SER A 23 9.61 7.07 21.60
C SER A 23 9.12 6.87 20.17
N GLN A 24 7.99 6.15 20.08
CA GLN A 24 6.94 6.29 19.08
C GLN A 24 7.37 6.64 17.66
N ASP A 25 7.61 5.62 16.85
CA ASP A 25 7.25 5.63 15.44
C ASP A 25 6.86 4.22 15.03
N VAL A 26 5.56 4.02 14.83
CA VAL A 26 5.01 2.83 14.18
C VAL A 26 5.62 2.73 12.79
N VAL A 27 6.39 1.65 12.57
CA VAL A 27 6.99 1.30 11.28
C VAL A 27 5.98 1.46 10.13
N PRO A 28 6.24 2.33 9.13
CA PRO A 28 5.49 2.29 7.90
C PRO A 28 5.79 0.98 7.20
N LEU A 29 4.81 0.08 7.14
CA LEU A 29 4.86 -1.09 6.26
C LEU A 29 4.73 -0.57 4.82
N GLU A 30 5.87 -0.28 4.19
CA GLU A 30 6.01 0.17 2.81
C GLU A 30 5.59 -0.94 1.83
N MET A 31 4.29 -1.27 1.79
CA MET A 31 3.72 -2.22 0.82
C MET A 31 2.82 -1.47 -0.16
N GLY A 32 3.42 -1.00 -1.27
CA GLY A 32 2.70 -0.59 -2.49
C GLY A 32 2.35 0.90 -2.60
N LYS A 33 3.33 1.78 -2.76
CA LYS A 33 3.13 3.20 -3.06
C LYS A 33 2.84 3.45 -4.55
N GLY A 34 1.68 3.01 -5.04
CA GLY A 34 1.08 3.58 -6.24
C GLY A 34 0.47 4.95 -5.90
N LYS A 35 0.67 5.98 -6.74
CA LYS A 35 0.04 7.29 -6.54
C LYS A 35 -1.47 7.18 -6.81
N ILE A 36 -2.29 7.28 -5.76
CA ILE A 36 -3.75 7.29 -5.86
C ILE A 36 -4.19 8.69 -6.30
N LEU A 37 -4.98 8.78 -7.37
CA LEU A 37 -5.51 10.06 -7.88
C LEU A 37 -6.82 10.45 -7.18
N GLN A 38 -7.19 11.73 -7.29
CA GLN A 38 -8.50 12.22 -6.88
C GLN A 38 -9.37 12.38 -8.14
N GLY A 39 -10.50 11.67 -8.17
CA GLY A 39 -11.44 11.69 -9.30
C GLY A 39 -12.76 12.36 -8.93
N VAL A 40 -13.46 12.88 -9.93
CA VAL A 40 -14.75 13.57 -9.75
C VAL A 40 -15.90 12.58 -9.57
N SER A 41 -15.83 11.43 -10.26
CA SER A 41 -16.91 10.44 -10.30
C SER A 41 -16.41 9.03 -9.96
N ARG A 42 -17.31 8.22 -9.41
CA ARG A 42 -17.07 6.80 -9.08
C ARG A 42 -17.01 5.93 -10.32
N ARG A 43 -17.60 6.38 -11.43
CA ARG A 43 -17.79 5.60 -12.66
C ARG A 43 -17.03 6.16 -13.86
N GLU A 44 -16.17 7.13 -13.62
CA GLU A 44 -15.35 7.75 -14.64
C GLU A 44 -13.91 7.74 -14.17
N CYS A 45 -13.04 7.17 -15.00
CA CYS A 45 -11.61 7.17 -14.74
C CYS A 45 -11.03 8.59 -14.95
N PRO A 46 -10.35 9.19 -13.96
CA PRO A 46 -9.79 10.54 -14.09
C PRO A 46 -8.59 10.62 -15.04
N LYS A 47 -8.00 9.48 -15.43
CA LYS A 47 -6.83 9.42 -16.32
C LYS A 47 -7.18 9.19 -17.78
N CYS A 48 -8.07 8.23 -18.07
CA CYS A 48 -8.42 7.84 -19.43
C CYS A 48 -9.87 8.14 -19.83
N GLY A 49 -10.69 8.66 -18.92
CA GLY A 49 -12.10 8.96 -19.19
C GLY A 49 -12.98 7.72 -19.42
N ASN A 50 -12.49 6.52 -19.06
CA ASN A 50 -13.28 5.31 -19.19
C ASN A 50 -14.53 5.37 -18.31
N ASN A 51 -15.70 5.16 -18.94
CA ASN A 51 -17.02 5.17 -18.34
C ASN A 51 -17.68 3.78 -18.32
N ASN A 52 -16.98 2.76 -18.80
CA ASN A 52 -17.47 1.39 -18.83
C ASN A 52 -17.49 0.79 -17.43
N LYS A 53 -18.69 0.77 -16.81
CA LYS A 53 -18.93 0.18 -15.49
C LYS A 53 -18.32 -1.20 -15.25
N PRO A 54 -18.39 -2.20 -16.18
CA PRO A 54 -17.83 -3.52 -15.91
C PRO A 54 -16.29 -3.54 -15.83
N LEU A 55 -15.62 -2.52 -16.38
CA LEU A 55 -14.17 -2.38 -16.35
C LEU A 55 -13.65 -1.63 -15.11
N ILE A 56 -14.53 -1.00 -14.33
CA ILE A 56 -14.16 -0.25 -13.12
C ILE A 56 -14.43 -1.13 -11.90
N ARG A 57 -13.37 -1.49 -11.18
CA ARG A 57 -13.46 -2.32 -9.96
C ARG A 57 -13.39 -1.46 -8.72
N GLU A 58 -14.24 -1.78 -7.73
CA GLU A 58 -14.19 -1.19 -6.39
C GLU A 58 -13.34 -2.07 -5.48
N ILE A 59 -12.36 -1.47 -4.80
CA ILE A 59 -11.38 -2.16 -3.94
C ILE A 59 -11.31 -1.44 -2.60
N LEU A 60 -11.04 -2.18 -1.52
CA LEU A 60 -10.80 -1.59 -0.21
C LEU A 60 -9.43 -0.91 -0.16
N ASP A 61 -9.43 0.33 0.34
CA ASP A 61 -8.24 1.12 0.52
C ASP A 61 -7.74 1.03 1.96
N LYS A 62 -6.86 0.05 2.20
CA LYS A 62 -6.25 -0.18 3.52
C LYS A 62 -5.36 0.97 4.00
N THR A 63 -5.04 1.94 3.14
CA THR A 63 -4.25 3.11 3.51
C THR A 63 -5.10 4.25 4.07
N HIS A 64 -6.42 4.20 3.91
CA HIS A 64 -7.33 5.23 4.39
C HIS A 64 -8.38 4.64 5.33
N LEU A 65 -8.15 4.82 6.64
CA LEU A 65 -9.04 4.39 7.70
C LEU A 65 -10.16 5.42 7.90
N ILE A 66 -11.43 4.98 7.80
CA ILE A 66 -12.61 5.82 8.09
C ILE A 66 -12.93 5.79 9.58
N CYS A 67 -12.85 4.61 10.19
CA CYS A 67 -13.17 4.39 11.60
C CYS A 67 -12.24 3.32 12.16
N ASP A 68 -11.71 3.53 13.36
CA ASP A 68 -10.83 2.56 14.01
C ASP A 68 -11.62 1.44 14.70
N TYR A 69 -12.80 1.76 15.26
CA TYR A 69 -13.66 0.80 15.95
C TYR A 69 -15.16 1.06 15.71
N PRO A 70 -15.88 0.20 14.96
CA PRO A 70 -15.39 -0.97 14.23
C PRO A 70 -14.45 -0.57 13.08
N ARG A 71 -13.42 -1.37 12.84
CA ARG A 71 -12.38 -1.05 11.86
C ARG A 71 -12.95 -1.03 10.44
N MET A 72 -13.05 0.17 9.86
CA MET A 72 -13.59 0.41 8.52
C MET A 72 -12.60 1.18 7.66
N TYR A 73 -12.31 0.65 6.48
CA TYR A 73 -11.46 1.28 5.48
C TYR A 73 -12.29 1.94 4.39
N ALA A 74 -11.74 2.97 3.76
CA ALA A 74 -12.36 3.60 2.61
C ALA A 74 -12.28 2.72 1.37
N LYS A 75 -12.96 3.18 0.33
CA LYS A 75 -13.02 2.53 -0.97
C LYS A 75 -12.16 3.32 -1.96
N LYS A 76 -11.45 2.60 -2.81
CA LYS A 76 -10.77 3.12 -4.00
C LYS A 76 -11.30 2.41 -5.25
N TYR A 77 -11.17 3.08 -6.39
CA TYR A 77 -11.58 2.56 -7.69
C TYR A 77 -10.34 2.23 -8.51
N HIS A 78 -10.39 1.14 -9.27
CA HIS A 78 -9.34 0.69 -10.17
C HIS A 78 -9.87 0.59 -11.60
N CYS A 79 -9.19 1.22 -12.55
CA CYS A 79 -9.55 1.16 -13.97
C CYS A 79 -8.97 -0.09 -14.63
N GLY A 80 -9.81 -0.92 -15.23
CA GLY A 80 -9.37 -2.10 -15.98
C GLY A 80 -8.63 -1.80 -17.29
N GLU A 81 -8.75 -0.58 -17.82
CA GLU A 81 -8.07 -0.19 -19.08
C GLU A 81 -6.67 0.39 -18.83
N CYS A 82 -6.54 1.36 -17.92
CA CYS A 82 -5.28 2.07 -17.70
C CYS A 82 -4.57 1.73 -16.38
N GLY A 83 -5.20 0.91 -15.53
CA GLY A 83 -4.65 0.49 -14.23
C GLY A 83 -4.57 1.58 -13.17
N VAL A 84 -5.14 2.76 -13.42
CA VAL A 84 -5.09 3.85 -12.44
C VAL A 84 -6.01 3.56 -11.27
N GLU A 85 -5.56 3.94 -10.08
CA GLU A 85 -6.36 3.92 -8.86
C GLU A 85 -6.77 5.33 -8.45
N TRP A 86 -8.03 5.53 -8.06
CA TRP A 86 -8.50 6.83 -7.59
C TRP A 86 -9.52 6.73 -6.45
N ARG A 87 -9.65 7.86 -5.72
CA ARG A 87 -10.68 8.09 -4.71
C ARG A 87 -11.61 9.20 -5.18
N VAL A 88 -12.85 9.15 -4.73
CA VAL A 88 -13.83 10.21 -4.97
C VAL A 88 -14.02 10.98 -3.67
N PRO A 89 -13.77 12.30 -3.63
CA PRO A 89 -14.06 13.10 -2.46
C PRO A 89 -15.58 13.12 -2.24
N ILE A 90 -15.99 12.96 -1.00
CA ILE A 90 -17.38 13.20 -0.60
C ILE A 90 -17.41 14.65 -0.15
N GLU A 91 -18.00 15.53 -0.96
CA GLU A 91 -18.41 16.85 -0.48
C GLU A 91 -19.63 16.63 0.44
N MET A 92 -19.52 17.09 1.68
CA MET A 92 -20.61 17.06 2.68
C MET A 92 -21.28 18.41 2.77
#